data_AF-A0A9D6H6X9-F1
#
_entry.id   AF-A0A9D6H6X9-F1
#
_cell.length_a   1.000
_cell.length_b   1.000
_cell.length_c   1.000
_cell.angle_alpha   90.00
_cell.angle_beta   90.00
_cell.angle_gamma   90.00
#
_symmetry.space_group_name_H-M   'P 1'
#
loop_
_entity.id
_entity.type
_entity.pdbx_description
1 polymer ?
#
loop_
_entity_poly.entity_id
_entity_poly.type
_entity_poly.pdbx_seq_one_letter_code
_entity_poly.pdbx_strand_id
1 'polypeptide(L)' 'MRMTRRGVLAGLGALGAIPSAQAAIAVGDKAPDFELAGTNGKMEKLSAYRGKKNVVTAFYPKAFTGG' A
#
# COMPACT_ATOMS: atom_id res chain seq x y z
N MET A 1 -0.17 44.63 29.50
CA MET A 1 -1.38 45.32 29.00
C MET A 1 -1.25 45.44 27.48
N ARG A 2 -2.30 45.03 26.72
CA ARG A 2 -2.41 44.99 25.23
C ARG A 2 -1.59 43.86 24.55
N MET A 3 -2.10 42.65 24.29
CA MET A 3 -3.26 42.22 23.48
C MET A 3 -3.10 42.51 21.98
N THR A 4 -2.78 41.48 21.19
CA THR A 4 -3.16 41.29 19.75
C THR A 4 -2.51 39.99 19.23
N ARG A 5 -3.07 39.17 18.35
CA ARG A 5 -4.42 38.82 17.89
C ARG A 5 -4.19 37.54 17.05
N ARG A 6 -5.12 36.60 17.13
CA ARG A 6 -5.12 35.33 16.39
C ARG A 6 -4.88 35.54 14.89
N GLY A 7 -3.95 34.79 14.30
CA GLY A 7 -3.83 34.61 12.86
C GLY A 7 -4.23 33.18 12.49
N VAL A 8 -5.49 32.98 12.10
CA VAL A 8 -5.93 31.77 11.39
C VAL A 8 -6.15 32.18 9.93
N LEU A 9 -5.41 31.58 9.02
CA LEU A 9 -5.72 31.46 7.59
C LEU A 9 -5.34 30.03 7.22
N ALA A 10 -6.28 29.09 7.18
CA ALA A 10 -7.12 28.82 6.01
C ALA A 10 -6.27 28.46 4.77
N GLY A 11 -5.74 27.23 4.76
CA GLY A 11 -5.29 26.56 3.55
C GLY A 11 -6.14 25.32 3.35
N LEU A 12 -7.31 25.46 2.72
CA LEU A 12 -8.10 24.35 2.22
C LEU A 12 -7.35 23.76 1.01
N GLY A 13 -6.31 22.98 1.29
CA GLY A 13 -5.59 22.22 0.26
C GLY A 13 -6.53 21.15 -0.27
N ALA A 14 -7.04 21.36 -1.48
CA ALA A 14 -7.84 20.37 -2.18
C ALA A 14 -7.11 19.01 -2.15
N LEU A 15 -7.72 18.04 -1.48
CA LEU A 15 -7.40 16.62 -1.63
C LEU A 15 -7.75 16.25 -3.07
N GLY A 16 -6.81 16.50 -3.98
CA GLY A 16 -6.86 15.97 -5.34
C GLY A 16 -7.03 14.47 -5.23
N ALA A 17 -8.10 13.95 -5.84
CA ALA A 17 -8.35 12.52 -5.92
C ALA A 17 -7.06 11.85 -6.38
N ILE A 18 -6.47 10.99 -5.55
CA ILE A 18 -5.41 10.10 -5.98
C ILE A 18 -6.10 9.16 -6.97
N PRO A 19 -5.80 9.22 -8.29
CA PRO A 19 -6.28 8.17 -9.17
C PRO A 19 -5.63 6.89 -8.67
N SER A 20 -6.43 6.03 -8.03
CA SER A 20 -6.02 4.67 -7.75
C SER A 20 -5.85 4.02 -9.11
N ALA A 21 -4.59 3.89 -9.55
CA ALA A 21 -4.25 3.09 -10.70
C ALA A 21 -4.59 1.64 -10.35
N GLN A 22 -5.84 1.25 -10.56
CA GLN A 22 -6.23 -0.14 -10.66
C GLN A 22 -5.68 -0.63 -12.00
N ALA A 23 -4.36 -0.79 -12.08
CA ALA A 23 -3.74 -1.42 -13.22
C ALA A 23 -4.23 -2.88 -13.23
N ALA A 24 -5.00 -3.24 -14.26
CA ALA A 24 -5.31 -4.62 -14.53
C ALA A 24 -4.00 -5.31 -14.91
N ILE A 25 -3.49 -6.19 -14.04
CA ILE A 25 -2.26 -6.95 -14.28
C ILE A 25 -2.57 -7.99 -15.35
N ALA A 26 -1.79 -8.01 -16.43
CA ALA A 26 -1.91 -8.99 -17.51
C ALA A 26 -0.87 -10.11 -17.41
N VAL A 27 -1.10 -11.22 -18.11
CA VAL A 27 -0.10 -12.29 -18.23
C VAL A 27 1.12 -11.77 -18.99
N GLY A 28 2.31 -12.04 -18.46
CA GLY A 28 3.58 -11.55 -19.01
C GLY A 28 4.05 -10.25 -18.36
N ASP A 29 3.17 -9.51 -17.68
CA ASP A 29 3.59 -8.35 -16.91
C ASP A 29 4.50 -8.75 -15.76
N LYS A 30 5.48 -7.90 -15.50
CA LYS A 30 6.32 -8.04 -14.31
C LYS A 30 5.44 -7.85 -13.07
N ALA A 31 5.37 -8.88 -12.22
CA ALA A 31 4.64 -8.80 -10.96
C ALA A 31 5.10 -7.59 -10.13
N PRO A 32 4.16 -6.77 -9.60
CA PRO A 32 4.46 -5.65 -8.72
C PRO A 32 5.26 -6.11 -7.50
N ASP A 33 6.35 -5.42 -7.19
CA ASP A 33 7.15 -5.76 -6.01
C ASP A 33 6.47 -5.24 -4.75
N PHE A 34 6.49 -6.04 -3.69
CA PHE A 34 5.99 -5.66 -2.38
C PHE A 34 6.87 -6.27 -1.31
N GLU A 35 6.83 -5.64 -0.13
CA GLU A 35 7.56 -6.06 1.04
C GLU A 35 6.62 -5.98 2.25
N LEU A 36 6.36 -7.13 2.88
CA LEU A 36 5.36 -7.26 3.95
C LEU A 36 5.92 -8.08 5.10
N ALA A 37 5.44 -7.82 6.31
CA ALA A 37 5.76 -8.67 7.46
C ALA A 37 5.07 -10.03 7.33
N GLY A 38 5.85 -11.10 7.43
CA GLY A 38 5.35 -12.47 7.52
C GLY A 38 4.83 -12.79 8.92
N THR A 39 4.14 -13.93 9.06
CA THR A 39 3.63 -14.43 10.35
C THR A 39 4.74 -14.75 11.36
N ASN A 40 5.97 -14.92 10.89
CA ASN A 40 7.18 -15.12 11.70
C ASN A 40 7.84 -13.79 12.14
N GLY A 41 7.25 -12.64 11.81
CA GLY A 41 7.78 -11.31 12.11
C GLY A 41 8.92 -10.85 11.19
N LYS A 42 9.30 -11.61 10.17
CA LYS A 42 10.34 -11.23 9.20
C LYS A 42 9.72 -10.46 8.03
N MET A 43 10.46 -9.52 7.47
CA MET A 43 10.07 -8.86 6.23
C MET A 43 10.34 -9.78 5.04
N GLU A 44 9.30 -10.00 4.24
CA GLU A 44 9.33 -10.84 3.05
C GLU A 44 9.15 -9.96 1.81
N LYS A 45 10.13 -9.98 0.90
CA LYS A 45 10.12 -9.19 -0.34
C LYS A 45 9.93 -10.10 -1.55
N LEU A 46 8.93 -9.80 -2.39
CA LEU A 46 8.62 -10.64 -3.55
C LEU A 46 9.84 -10.80 -4.49
N SER A 47 10.57 -9.71 -4.74
CA SER A 47 11.75 -9.72 -5.61
C SER A 47 12.90 -10.61 -5.12
N ALA A 48 12.98 -10.94 -3.83
CA ALA A 48 14.03 -11.81 -3.28
C ALA A 48 13.97 -13.26 -3.82
N TYR A 49 12.81 -13.65 -4.38
CA TYR A 49 12.53 -14.98 -4.90
C TYR A 49 12.75 -15.13 -6.41
N ARG A 50 12.96 -14.02 -7.13
CA ARG A 50 13.17 -14.05 -8.58
C ARG A 50 14.37 -14.93 -8.95
N GLY A 51 14.19 -15.77 -9.97
CA GLY A 51 15.21 -16.71 -10.46
C GLY A 51 15.56 -17.87 -9.52
N LYS A 52 14.92 -17.95 -8.35
CA LYS A 52 15.17 -19.01 -7.36
C LYS A 52 14.02 -20.00 -7.27
N LYS A 53 12.78 -19.53 -7.38
CA LYS A 53 11.57 -20.36 -7.31
C LYS A 53 10.37 -19.66 -7.93
N ASN A 54 9.38 -20.47 -8.30
CA ASN A 54 8.05 -19.99 -8.65
C ASN A 54 7.31 -19.54 -7.38
N VAL A 55 6.48 -18.50 -7.50
CA VAL A 55 5.74 -17.91 -6.38
C VAL A 55 4.29 -17.70 -6.80
N VAL A 56 3.35 -18.10 -5.95
CA VAL A 56 1.92 -17.84 -6.10
C VAL A 56 1.48 -16.92 -4.96
N THR A 57 0.80 -15.82 -5.28
CA THR A 57 0.27 -14.87 -4.30
C THR A 57 -1.25 -14.97 -4.27
N ALA A 58 -1.81 -15.22 -3.09
CA ALA A 58 -3.25 -15.28 -2.86
C ALA A 58 -3.66 -14.19 -1.86
N PHE A 59 -4.66 -13.39 -2.22
CA PHE A 59 -5.27 -12.41 -1.35
C PHE A 59 -6.58 -12.97 -0.80
N TYR A 60 -6.82 -12.79 0.49
CA TYR A 60 -8.06 -13.21 1.13
C TYR A 60 -8.58 -12.08 2.03
N PRO A 61 -9.90 -11.93 2.23
CA PRO A 61 -10.46 -10.74 2.87
C PRO A 61 -10.10 -10.62 4.35
N LYS A 62 -10.21 -11.73 5.09
CA LYS A 62 -9.99 -11.76 6.53
C LYS A 62 -9.68 -13.17 7.01
N ALA A 63 -8.84 -13.28 8.03
CA ALA A 63 -8.56 -14.56 8.69
C ALA A 63 -9.74 -14.99 9.58
N PHE A 64 -9.87 -16.31 9.78
CA PHE A 64 -10.83 -16.92 10.70
C PHE A 64 -12.31 -16.62 10.41
N THR A 65 -12.66 -16.39 9.15
CA THR A 65 -14.05 -16.25 8.69
C THR A 65 -14.41 -17.39 7.73
N GLY A 66 -15.67 -17.81 7.76
CA GLY A 66 -16.23 -18.63 6.69
C GLY A 66 -16.27 -17.84 5.38
N GLY A 67 -16.03 -18.52 4.27
CA GLY A 67 -16.22 -17.96 2.92
C GLY A 67 -17.68 -17.92 2.52
#